data_AF-A0A846TBF9-F1
#
_entry.id   AF-A0A846TBF9-F1
#
_cell.length_a   1.000
_cell.length_b   1.000
_cell.length_c   1.000
_cell.angle_alpha   90.00
_cell.angle_beta   90.00
_cell.angle_gamma   90.00
#
_symmetry.space_group_name_H-M   'P 1'
#
loop_
_entity.id
_entity.type
_entity.pdbx_description
1 polymer ?
#
loop_
_entity_poly.entity_id
_entity_poly.type
_entity_poly.pdbx_seq_one_letter_code
_entity_poly.pdbx_strand_id
1 'polypeptide(L)'
;YDTLLICRRVWRSLFDHLHIPPHTDQTPHTHPSARIGIILKGTGECRTPNGTYPLQPGMGWHIPTGCLHSFFTGEEALDVVAWHPDSDFGPRDDDHPMINRTVIPPQ
;
A
#
# COMPACT_ATOMS: atom_id res chain seq x y z
N TYR A 1 27.30 1.04 14.10
CA TYR A 1 26.31 0.03 14.53
C TYR A 1 25.69 -0.52 13.28
N ASP A 2 26.24 -1.62 12.79
CA ASP A 2 25.82 -2.25 11.54
C ASP A 2 24.58 -3.10 11.79
N THR A 3 23.46 -2.73 11.17
CA THR A 3 22.27 -3.57 11.17
C THR A 3 22.32 -4.46 9.94
N LEU A 4 22.73 -5.71 10.12
CA LEU A 4 22.50 -6.77 9.15
C LEU A 4 21.05 -7.25 9.29
N LEU A 5 20.23 -7.06 8.26
CA LEU A 5 18.89 -7.65 8.22
C LEU A 5 19.00 -9.10 7.72
N ILE A 6 18.93 -10.07 8.64
CA ILE A 6 18.83 -11.49 8.31
C ILE A 6 17.34 -11.85 8.20
N CYS A 7 16.85 -12.09 6.98
CA CYS A 7 15.51 -12.67 6.79
C CYS A 7 15.60 -14.20 6.87
N ARG A 8 14.98 -14.79 7.91
CA ARG A 8 14.86 -16.24 8.10
C ARG A 8 13.68 -16.76 7.28
N ARG A 9 13.94 -17.77 6.45
CA ARG A 9 12.99 -18.51 5.60
C ARG A 9 11.77 -18.96 6.43
N VAL A 10 10.56 -18.57 5.99
CA VAL A 10 9.21 -18.78 6.60
C VAL A 10 8.73 -17.65 7.54
N TRP A 11 8.37 -16.47 6.98
CA TRP A 11 7.47 -15.50 7.64
C TRP A 11 6.64 -14.75 6.58
N ARG A 12 5.32 -14.71 6.80
CA ARG A 12 4.25 -14.27 5.89
C ARG A 12 4.09 -12.75 5.82
N SER A 13 5.17 -12.00 5.67
CA SER A 13 5.09 -10.53 5.61
C SER A 13 5.94 -9.97 4.48
N LEU A 14 5.36 -9.06 3.69
CA LEU A 14 6.00 -8.43 2.54
C LEU A 14 6.08 -6.92 2.78
N PHE A 15 7.23 -6.33 2.45
CA PHE A 15 7.45 -4.89 2.38
C PHE A 15 7.59 -4.51 0.92
N ASP A 16 6.65 -3.72 0.41
CA ASP A 16 6.65 -3.27 -0.97
C ASP A 16 6.88 -1.76 -1.04
N HIS A 17 7.74 -1.37 -1.97
CA HIS A 17 7.80 0.00 -2.43
C HIS A 17 6.83 0.16 -3.60
N LEU A 18 5.77 0.94 -3.42
CA LEU A 18 4.82 1.27 -4.47
C LEU A 18 5.09 2.69 -4.96
N HIS A 19 5.36 2.81 -6.25
CA HIS A 19 5.36 4.08 -6.96
C HIS A 19 3.99 4.29 -7.59
N ILE A 20 3.27 5.32 -7.15
CA ILE A 20 2.00 5.75 -7.73
C ILE A 20 2.29 6.96 -8.63
N PRO A 21 2.19 6.84 -9.97
CA PRO A 21 2.51 7.92 -10.89
C PRO A 21 1.60 9.15 -10.71
N PRO A 22 2.00 10.35 -11.17
CA PRO A 22 1.12 11.51 -11.23
C PRO A 22 -0.18 11.23 -11.99
N HIS A 23 -1.24 11.96 -11.64
CA HIS A 23 -2.57 11.86 -12.24
C HIS A 23 -3.20 10.46 -12.11
N THR A 24 -2.74 9.64 -11.17
CA THR A 24 -3.41 8.38 -10.83
C THR A 24 -4.73 8.69 -10.12
N ASP A 25 -5.81 8.07 -10.60
CA ASP A 25 -7.08 7.94 -9.89
C ASP A 25 -7.40 6.45 -9.78
N GLN A 26 -7.00 5.85 -8.65
CA GLN A 26 -7.11 4.40 -8.49
C GLN A 26 -8.56 4.00 -8.24
N THR A 27 -8.99 2.89 -8.84
CA THR A 27 -10.30 2.31 -8.52
C THR A 27 -10.40 1.93 -7.03
N PRO A 28 -11.50 2.29 -6.34
CA PRO A 28 -11.72 1.88 -4.95
C PRO A 28 -11.70 0.37 -4.79
N HIS A 29 -10.99 -0.10 -3.77
CA HIS A 29 -10.80 -1.52 -3.50
C HIS A 29 -10.61 -1.81 -2.01
N THR A 30 -10.64 -3.09 -1.65
CA THR A 30 -10.38 -3.57 -0.29
C THR A 30 -9.27 -4.61 -0.32
N HIS A 31 -8.72 -4.89 0.87
CA HIS A 31 -7.76 -5.96 1.11
C HIS A 31 -8.25 -6.85 2.26
N PRO A 32 -7.97 -8.17 2.25
CA PRO A 32 -8.37 -9.10 3.30
C PRO A 32 -7.56 -8.94 4.60
N SER A 33 -6.65 -7.97 4.63
CA SER A 33 -5.79 -7.66 5.77
C SER A 33 -5.40 -6.20 5.81
N ALA A 34 -4.93 -5.76 6.98
CA ALA A 34 -4.47 -4.41 7.18
C ALA A 34 -3.29 -4.07 6.25
N ARG A 35 -3.21 -2.78 5.91
CA ARG A 35 -2.07 -2.19 5.20
C ARG A 35 -1.48 -1.12 6.10
N ILE A 36 -0.18 -1.18 6.36
CA ILE A 36 0.51 -0.25 7.25
C ILE A 36 1.75 0.24 6.55
N GLY A 37 2.12 1.51 6.70
CA GLY A 37 3.29 1.99 6.01
C GLY A 37 3.69 3.42 6.33
N ILE A 38 4.59 3.94 5.52
CA ILE A 38 5.07 5.32 5.56
C ILE A 38 5.14 5.90 4.15
N ILE A 39 4.81 7.18 4.02
CA ILE A 39 5.00 7.93 2.77
C ILE A 39 6.46 8.38 2.69
N LEU A 40 7.15 8.00 1.62
CA LEU A 40 8.56 8.35 1.42
C LEU A 40 8.73 9.69 0.71
N LYS A 41 7.97 9.92 -0.37
CA LYS A 41 8.11 11.09 -1.24
C LYS A 41 6.80 11.45 -1.94
N GLY A 42 6.72 12.70 -2.37
CA GLY A 42 5.60 13.25 -3.14
C GLY A 42 4.33 13.43 -2.33
N THR A 43 3.23 13.69 -3.02
CA THR A 43 1.94 14.04 -2.39
C THR A 43 0.78 13.37 -3.10
N GLY A 44 -0.28 13.11 -2.33
CA GLY A 44 -1.50 12.50 -2.85
C GLY A 44 -2.61 12.47 -1.81
N GLU A 45 -3.64 11.69 -2.08
CA GLU A 45 -4.78 11.52 -1.20
C GLU A 45 -5.12 10.04 -1.06
N CYS A 46 -5.44 9.60 0.16
CA CYS A 46 -6.20 8.37 0.38
C CYS A 46 -7.68 8.75 0.50
N ARG A 47 -8.51 8.23 -0.39
CA ARG A 47 -9.95 8.46 -0.39
C ARG A 47 -10.67 7.24 0.16
N THR A 48 -11.64 7.48 1.05
CA THR A 48 -12.51 6.47 1.64
C THR A 48 -13.95 6.99 1.65
N PRO A 49 -14.97 6.14 1.88
CA PRO A 49 -16.34 6.61 2.09
C PRO A 49 -16.49 7.61 3.26
N ASN A 50 -15.57 7.58 4.22
CA ASN A 50 -15.60 8.44 5.41
C ASN A 50 -14.87 9.77 5.22
N GLY A 51 -14.18 9.95 4.09
CA GLY A 51 -13.47 11.18 3.78
C GLY A 51 -12.18 10.97 2.99
N THR A 52 -11.55 12.10 2.70
CA THR A 52 -10.30 12.22 1.96
C THR A 52 -9.18 12.63 2.92
N TYR A 53 -8.10 11.87 2.92
CA TYR A 53 -6.95 12.06 3.80
C TYR A 53 -5.72 12.43 2.97
N PRO A 54 -5.12 13.63 3.16
CA PRO A 54 -3.92 14.01 2.44
C PRO A 54 -2.72 13.18 2.89
N LEU A 55 -1.88 12.79 1.94
CA LEU A 55 -0.67 12.00 2.14
C LEU A 55 0.56 12.86 1.84
N GLN A 56 1.50 12.86 2.78
CA GLN A 56 2.71 13.69 2.72
C GLN A 56 3.93 12.93 3.27
N PRO A 57 5.15 13.26 2.83
CA PRO A 57 6.36 12.56 3.25
C PRO A 57 6.54 12.54 4.78
N GLY A 58 6.95 11.38 5.30
CA GLY A 58 7.12 11.14 6.74
C GLY A 58 5.85 10.74 7.49
N MET A 59 4.68 10.78 6.84
CA MET A 59 3.42 10.32 7.44
C MET A 59 3.36 8.80 7.51
N GLY A 60 3.16 8.27 8.72
CA GLY A 60 2.75 6.88 8.92
C GLY A 60 1.25 6.71 8.66
N TRP A 61 0.87 5.59 8.05
CA TRP A 61 -0.52 5.31 7.69
C TRP A 61 -0.92 3.88 8.06
N HIS A 62 -2.21 3.69 8.33
CA HIS A 62 -2.82 2.41 8.65
C HIS A 62 -4.22 2.36 8.03
N ILE A 63 -4.43 1.38 7.16
CA ILE A 63 -5.72 1.08 6.56
C ILE A 63 -6.18 -0.27 7.13
N PRO A 64 -7.30 -0.31 7.89
CA PRO A 64 -7.81 -1.54 8.47
C PRO A 64 -8.21 -2.58 7.42
N THR A 65 -8.21 -3.85 7.82
CA THR A 65 -8.77 -4.96 7.04
C THR A 65 -10.17 -4.62 6.52
N GLY A 66 -10.43 -4.88 5.23
CA GLY A 66 -11.73 -4.66 4.61
C GLY A 66 -12.13 -3.19 4.43
N CYS A 67 -11.26 -2.23 4.76
CA CYS A 67 -11.55 -0.81 4.55
C CYS A 67 -11.50 -0.48 3.04
N LEU A 68 -12.59 0.04 2.49
CA LEU A 68 -12.66 0.49 1.11
C LEU A 68 -11.88 1.79 0.96
N HIS A 69 -10.91 1.80 0.05
CA HIS A 69 -10.08 2.97 -0.21
C HIS A 69 -9.58 3.02 -1.66
N SER A 70 -9.10 4.19 -2.06
CA SER A 70 -8.30 4.41 -3.26
C SER A 70 -7.22 5.47 -3.02
N PHE A 71 -6.22 5.48 -3.90
CA PHE A 71 -5.21 6.53 -3.94
C PHE A 71 -5.42 7.45 -5.14
N PHE A 72 -5.22 8.74 -4.91
CA PHE A 72 -5.25 9.78 -5.92
C PHE A 72 -3.98 10.62 -5.87
N THR A 73 -3.48 11.04 -7.02
CA THR A 73 -2.29 11.90 -7.15
C THR A 73 -2.58 13.04 -8.14
N GLY A 74 -2.02 14.22 -7.86
CA GLY A 74 -2.07 15.37 -8.75
C GLY A 74 -0.88 15.38 -9.72
N GLU A 75 -0.19 16.52 -9.80
CA GLU A 75 1.03 16.69 -10.60
C GLU A 75 2.24 15.90 -10.05
N GLU A 76 2.23 15.59 -8.75
CA GLU A 76 3.29 14.82 -8.11
C GLU A 76 2.95 13.33 -8.06
N ALA A 77 3.97 12.49 -8.24
CA ALA A 77 3.87 11.07 -7.92
C ALA A 77 3.82 10.87 -6.40
N LEU A 78 3.47 9.67 -5.95
CA LEU A 78 3.52 9.28 -4.54
C LEU A 78 4.32 7.98 -4.39
N ASP A 79 5.40 8.03 -3.61
CA ASP A 79 6.18 6.85 -3.24
C ASP A 79 5.83 6.41 -1.82
N VAL A 80 5.38 5.17 -1.68
CA VAL A 80 4.91 4.61 -0.41
C VAL A 80 5.56 3.26 -0.13
N VAL A 81 5.97 3.06 1.13
CA VAL A 81 6.28 1.72 1.62
C VAL A 81 5.03 1.15 2.25
N ALA A 82 4.59 0.00 1.76
CA ALA A 82 3.47 -0.76 2.30
C ALA A 82 3.96 -2.06 2.91
N TRP A 83 3.52 -2.32 4.15
CA TRP A 83 3.68 -3.57 4.85
C TRP A 83 2.34 -4.27 5.01
N HIS A 84 2.38 -5.59 4.86
CA HIS A 84 1.25 -6.48 4.93
C HIS A 84 1.56 -7.61 5.93
N PRO A 85 0.72 -7.86 6.94
CA PRO A 85 0.93 -8.92 7.93
C PRO A 85 0.72 -10.35 7.40
N ASP A 86 0.17 -10.52 6.19
CA ASP A 86 -0.30 -11.79 5.64
C ASP A 86 0.02 -11.93 4.13
N SER A 87 1.29 -11.89 3.77
CA SER A 87 1.72 -12.34 2.44
C SER A 87 1.88 -13.86 2.44
N ASP A 88 1.09 -14.58 1.64
CA ASP A 88 1.24 -16.03 1.48
C ASP A 88 2.43 -16.42 0.58
N PHE A 89 2.99 -15.45 -0.17
CA PHE A 89 4.15 -15.63 -1.04
C PHE A 89 5.07 -14.39 -0.99
N GLY A 90 6.38 -14.58 -1.20
CA GLY A 90 7.31 -13.47 -1.44
C GLY A 90 7.13 -12.92 -2.86
N PRO A 91 7.70 -11.73 -3.18
CA PRO A 91 7.45 -11.09 -4.46
C PRO A 91 8.07 -11.95 -5.56
N ARG A 92 7.21 -12.54 -6.40
CA ARG A 92 7.55 -13.02 -7.74
C ARG A 92 6.81 -12.09 -8.70
N ASP A 93 7.40 -11.76 -9.84
CA ASP A 93 6.83 -10.82 -10.83
C ASP A 93 5.33 -11.09 -11.13
N ASP A 94 4.91 -12.36 -11.05
CA ASP A 94 3.55 -12.80 -11.37
C ASP A 94 2.66 -13.07 -10.13
N ASP A 95 3.19 -12.95 -8.90
CA ASP A 95 2.47 -13.29 -7.66
C ASP A 95 2.73 -12.26 -6.56
N HIS A 96 1.95 -11.17 -6.61
CA HIS A 96 2.08 -10.00 -5.75
C HIS A 96 0.76 -9.70 -5.03
N PRO A 97 0.72 -9.53 -3.70
CA PRO A 97 -0.54 -9.30 -2.96
C PRO A 97 -1.32 -8.08 -3.44
N MET A 98 -0.62 -7.01 -3.84
CA MET A 98 -1.23 -5.81 -4.43
C MET A 98 -1.90 -6.04 -5.80
N ILE A 99 -1.63 -7.17 -6.47
CA ILE A 99 -2.29 -7.58 -7.71
C ILE A 99 -3.35 -8.66 -7.40
N ASN A 100 -2.97 -9.70 -6.66
CA ASN A 100 -3.79 -10.91 -6.48
C ASN A 100 -4.81 -10.82 -5.32
N ARG A 101 -4.77 -9.77 -4.49
CA ARG A 101 -5.70 -9.58 -3.35
C ARG A 101 -6.40 -8.24 -3.33
N THR A 102 -6.33 -7.51 -4.45
CA THR A 102 -7.10 -6.30 -4.66
C THR A 102 -8.52 -6.69 -5.10
N VAL A 103 -9.51 -6.44 -4.24
CA VAL A 103 -10.92 -6.74 -4.54
C VAL A 103 -11.66 -5.45 -4.88
N ILE A 104 -12.15 -5.36 -6.11
CA ILE A 104 -13.05 -4.29 -6.57
C ILE A 104 -14.49 -4.74 -6.29
N PRO A 105 -15.29 -4.00 -5.51
CA PRO A 105 -16.70 -4.32 -5.31
C PRO A 105 -17.50 -4.30 -6.64
N PRO A 106 -18.55 -5.13 -6.78
CA PRO A 106 -19.48 -4.99 -7.91
C PRO A 106 -20.14 -3.60 -7.89
N GLN A 107 -20.36 -3.04 -9.09
CA GLN A 107 -21.01 -1.73 -9.30
C GLN A 107 -22.44 -1.70 -8.77
#